data_AF-A0A148KLD7-F1
#
_entry.id   AF-A0A148KLD7-F1
#
_cell.length_a   1.000
_cell.length_b   1.000
_cell.length_c   1.000
_cell.angle_alpha   90.00
_cell.angle_beta   90.00
_cell.angle_gamma   90.00
#
_symmetry.space_group_name_H-M   'P 1'
#
loop_
_entity.id
_entity.type
_entity.pdbx_description
1 polymer ?
#
loop_
_entity_poly.entity_id
_entity_poly.type
_entity_poly.pdbx_seq_one_letter_code
_entity_poly.pdbx_strand_id
1 'polypeptide(L)'
;MKEKEFSVWSETRKKGKLKFTLVNGLLAWGVPMFIIMTFVANDAFDDSGIILSYVLINAVAWTVGGLLFGIATWFYSERKYRKEIDKRTAAL
;
A
#
# COMPACT_ATOMS: atom_id res chain seq x y z
N MET A 1 -9.42 -6.56 -16.63
CA MET A 1 -8.08 -6.85 -16.04
C MET A 1 -7.37 -7.74 -17.04
N LYS A 2 -6.08 -7.51 -17.36
CA LYS A 2 -5.39 -8.39 -18.32
C LYS A 2 -5.27 -9.81 -17.74
N GLU A 3 -5.11 -10.83 -18.56
CA GLU A 3 -5.08 -12.23 -18.09
C GLU A 3 -3.98 -12.51 -17.06
N LYS A 4 -2.75 -12.01 -17.31
CA LYS A 4 -1.64 -12.10 -16.34
C LYS A 4 -1.99 -11.40 -15.02
N GLU A 5 -2.54 -10.18 -15.08
CA GLU A 5 -2.97 -9.43 -13.88
C GLU A 5 -4.06 -10.18 -13.10
N PHE A 6 -4.97 -10.85 -13.81
CA PHE A 6 -6.06 -11.62 -13.23
C PHE A 6 -5.54 -12.86 -12.48
N SER A 7 -4.61 -13.60 -13.08
CA SER A 7 -3.97 -14.75 -12.43
C SER A 7 -3.18 -14.32 -11.19
N VAL A 8 -2.35 -13.29 -11.31
CA VAL A 8 -1.55 -12.75 -10.19
C VAL A 8 -2.45 -12.24 -9.07
N TRP A 9 -3.53 -11.50 -9.38
CA TRP A 9 -4.49 -11.05 -8.37
C TRP A 9 -5.23 -12.22 -7.71
N SER A 10 -5.59 -13.25 -8.47
CA SER A 10 -6.22 -14.48 -7.96
C SER A 10 -5.35 -15.20 -6.93
N GLU A 11 -4.04 -15.25 -7.13
CA GLU A 11 -3.11 -15.80 -6.13
C GLU A 11 -2.91 -14.86 -4.96
N THR A 12 -2.80 -13.55 -5.24
CA THR A 12 -2.58 -12.53 -4.22
C THR A 12 -3.75 -12.45 -3.24
N ARG A 13 -4.99 -12.54 -3.72
CA ARG A 13 -6.18 -12.49 -2.87
C ARG A 13 -6.28 -13.68 -1.91
N LYS A 14 -5.77 -14.86 -2.29
CA LYS A 14 -5.71 -16.04 -1.40
C LYS A 14 -4.85 -15.82 -0.17
N LYS A 15 -3.86 -14.93 -0.25
CA LYS A 15 -2.98 -14.55 0.88
C LYS A 15 -3.70 -13.65 1.91
N GLY A 16 -4.87 -13.12 1.56
CA GLY A 16 -5.72 -12.34 2.45
C GLY A 16 -5.46 -10.83 2.45
N LYS A 17 -6.51 -10.06 2.78
CA LYS A 17 -6.51 -8.58 2.78
C LYS A 17 -5.49 -7.99 3.75
N LEU A 18 -5.39 -8.55 4.95
CA LEU A 18 -4.51 -8.03 6.00
C LEU A 18 -3.04 -8.12 5.58
N LYS A 19 -2.61 -9.29 5.08
CA LYS A 19 -1.25 -9.51 4.59
C LYS A 19 -0.93 -8.60 3.41
N PHE A 20 -1.86 -8.43 2.46
CA PHE A 20 -1.67 -7.48 1.35
C PHE A 20 -1.52 -6.04 1.85
N THR A 21 -2.36 -5.60 2.77
CA THR A 21 -2.33 -4.24 3.31
C THR A 21 -1.01 -3.97 4.04
N LEU A 22 -0.56 -4.90 4.87
CA LEU A 22 0.69 -4.77 5.62
C LEU A 22 1.91 -4.84 4.70
N VAL A 23 1.98 -5.81 3.78
CA VAL A 23 3.17 -6.00 2.94
C VAL A 23 3.20 -4.98 1.81
N ASN A 24 2.13 -4.87 1.03
CA ASN A 24 2.13 -4.05 -0.18
C ASN A 24 1.74 -2.59 0.09
N GLY A 25 0.90 -2.34 1.10
CA GLY A 25 0.53 -0.97 1.49
C GLY A 25 1.55 -0.36 2.44
N LEU A 26 1.76 -0.99 3.59
CA LEU A 26 2.63 -0.41 4.62
C LEU A 26 4.12 -0.62 4.32
N LEU A 27 4.58 -1.86 4.14
CA LEU A 27 6.01 -2.14 3.99
C LEU A 27 6.57 -1.73 2.63
N ALA A 28 5.85 -1.96 1.54
CA ALA A 28 6.35 -1.66 0.19
C ALA A 28 6.10 -0.20 -0.24
N TRP A 29 5.20 0.52 0.43
CA TRP A 29 4.85 1.90 0.04
C TRP A 29 4.99 2.88 1.20
N GLY A 30 4.35 2.62 2.35
CA GLY A 30 4.41 3.47 3.53
C GLY A 30 5.83 3.66 4.09
N VAL A 31 6.61 2.58 4.24
CA VAL A 31 7.98 2.63 4.79
C VAL A 31 8.95 3.38 3.86
N PRO A 32 9.03 3.09 2.55
CA PRO A 32 9.86 3.89 1.64
C PRO A 32 9.46 5.37 1.62
N MET A 33 8.16 5.68 1.61
CA MET A 33 7.69 7.06 1.64
C MET A 33 8.04 7.75 2.95
N PHE A 34 7.92 7.07 4.09
CA PHE A 34 8.39 7.57 5.38
C PHE A 34 9.88 7.92 5.33
N ILE A 35 10.72 7.01 4.84
CA ILE A 35 12.17 7.22 4.78
C ILE A 35 12.50 8.41 3.89
N ILE A 36 11.93 8.47 2.68
CA ILE A 36 12.20 9.54 1.73
C ILE A 36 11.70 10.88 2.28
N MET A 37 10.46 10.95 2.76
CA MET A 37 9.86 12.21 3.16
C MET A 37 10.44 12.74 4.48
N THR A 38 10.88 11.86 5.36
CA THR A 38 11.43 12.25 6.67
C THR A 38 12.91 12.59 6.57
N PHE A 39 13.70 11.77 5.87
CA PHE A 39 15.16 11.91 5.87
C PHE A 39 15.75 12.55 4.61
N VAL A 40 15.01 12.57 3.49
CA VAL A 40 15.52 13.13 2.23
C VAL A 40 14.84 14.45 1.88
N ALA A 41 13.52 14.56 2.08
CA ALA A 41 12.76 15.72 1.64
C ALA A 41 12.64 16.85 2.68
N ASN A 42 12.54 16.52 3.98
CA ASN A 42 12.25 17.50 5.03
C ASN A 42 13.39 17.71 6.04
N ASP A 43 14.58 17.14 5.80
CA ASP A 43 15.74 17.21 6.69
C ASP A 43 15.35 17.09 8.17
N ALA A 44 15.11 15.88 8.66
CA ALA A 44 14.77 15.62 10.07
C ALA A 44 15.89 15.98 11.08
N PHE A 45 16.93 16.68 10.62
CA PHE A 45 18.08 17.14 11.37
C PHE A 45 18.01 18.66 11.54
N ASP A 46 18.10 19.11 12.79
CA ASP A 46 18.33 20.51 13.14
C ASP A 46 19.74 20.66 13.75
N ASP A 47 20.15 21.88 14.08
CA ASP A 47 21.43 22.20 14.74
C ASP A 47 21.64 21.42 16.06
N SER A 48 20.55 20.89 16.65
CA SER A 48 20.55 20.07 17.87
C SER A 48 20.51 18.55 17.65
N GLY A 49 20.44 18.08 16.39
CA GLY A 49 20.36 16.67 16.02
C GLY A 49 18.99 16.25 15.49
N ILE A 50 18.62 14.97 15.66
CA ILE A 50 17.35 14.43 15.14
C ILE A 50 16.17 15.02 15.90
N ILE A 51 15.21 15.60 15.16
CA ILE A 51 13.95 16.07 15.71
C ILE A 51 13.02 14.85 15.93
N LEU A 52 13.16 14.18 17.07
CA LEU A 52 12.47 12.91 17.34
C LEU A 52 10.93 13.04 17.27
N SER A 53 10.37 14.19 17.69
CA SER A 53 8.95 14.48 17.58
C SER A 53 8.47 14.50 16.12
N TYR A 54 9.27 15.08 15.22
CA TYR A 54 8.98 15.13 13.79
C TYR A 54 9.03 13.74 13.15
N VAL A 55 10.03 12.95 13.51
CA VAL A 55 10.17 11.56 13.05
C VAL A 55 8.98 10.71 13.50
N LEU A 56 8.54 10.85 14.76
CA LEU A 56 7.38 10.10 15.27
C LEU A 56 6.07 10.50 14.58
N ILE A 57 5.84 11.81 14.36
CA ILE A 57 4.65 12.30 13.66
C ILE A 57 4.62 11.76 12.23
N ASN A 58 5.75 11.85 11.51
CA ASN A 58 5.85 11.30 10.16
C ASN A 58 5.67 9.78 10.15
N ALA A 59 6.26 9.05 11.10
CA ALA A 59 6.13 7.60 11.17
C ALA A 59 4.66 7.19 11.32
N VAL A 60 3.91 7.84 12.20
CA VAL A 60 2.48 7.59 12.38
C VAL A 60 1.70 7.99 11.14
N ALA A 61 1.94 9.18 10.58
CA ALA A 61 1.23 9.68 9.40
C ALA A 61 1.43 8.75 8.19
N TRP A 62 2.66 8.34 7.90
CA TRP A 62 2.99 7.44 6.79
C TRP A 62 2.57 6.00 7.04
N THR A 63 2.53 5.55 8.31
CA THR A 63 1.96 4.25 8.66
C THR A 63 0.47 4.22 8.35
N VAL A 64 -0.28 5.22 8.82
CA VAL A 64 -1.71 5.35 8.55
C VAL A 64 -1.96 5.51 7.04
N GLY A 65 -1.17 6.34 6.37
CA GLY A 65 -1.22 6.53 4.92
C GLY A 65 -0.97 5.23 4.14
N GLY A 66 0.06 4.48 4.47
CA GLY A 66 0.38 3.19 3.85
C GLY A 66 -0.71 2.13 4.07
N LEU A 67 -1.31 2.08 5.27
CA LEU A 67 -2.44 1.21 5.56
C LEU A 67 -3.68 1.58 4.74
N LEU A 68 -4.06 2.86 4.71
CA LEU A 68 -5.19 3.36 3.93
C LEU A 68 -4.97 3.10 2.44
N PHE A 69 -3.76 3.36 1.93
CA PHE A 69 -3.39 3.09 0.55
C PHE A 69 -3.49 1.59 0.21
N GLY A 70 -2.98 0.71 1.09
CA GLY A 70 -3.09 -0.74 0.93
C GLY A 70 -4.54 -1.22 0.90
N ILE A 71 -5.39 -0.70 1.80
CA ILE A 71 -6.82 -1.03 1.85
C ILE A 71 -7.54 -0.54 0.58
N ALA A 72 -7.31 0.71 0.18
CA ALA A 72 -7.93 1.29 -1.01
C ALA A 72 -7.52 0.52 -2.27
N THR A 73 -6.23 0.20 -2.41
CA THR A 73 -5.71 -0.60 -3.52
C THR A 73 -6.31 -2.01 -3.55
N TRP A 74 -6.50 -2.63 -2.38
CA TRP A 74 -7.17 -3.92 -2.28
C TRP A 74 -8.60 -3.85 -2.81
N PHE A 75 -9.40 -2.90 -2.32
CA PHE A 75 -10.79 -2.76 -2.75
C PHE A 75 -10.90 -2.42 -4.24
N TYR A 76 -10.03 -1.56 -4.74
CA TYR A 76 -9.97 -1.21 -6.17
C TYR A 76 -9.69 -2.45 -7.03
N SER A 77 -8.65 -3.21 -6.68
CA SER A 77 -8.26 -4.42 -7.40
C SER A 77 -9.29 -5.54 -7.30
N GLU A 78 -9.88 -5.74 -6.12
CA GLU A 78 -10.95 -6.72 -5.91
C GLU A 78 -12.22 -6.36 -6.72
N ARG A 79 -12.58 -5.08 -6.81
CA ARG A 79 -13.69 -4.61 -7.65
C ARG A 79 -13.41 -4.84 -9.13
N LYS A 80 -12.19 -4.56 -9.59
CA LYS A 80 -11.76 -4.82 -10.96
C LYS A 80 -11.75 -6.31 -11.28
N TYR A 81 -11.35 -7.15 -10.32
CA TYR A 81 -11.32 -8.60 -10.44
C TYR A 81 -12.73 -9.20 -10.51
N ARG A 82 -13.67 -8.77 -9.65
CA ARG A 82 -15.08 -9.21 -9.70
C ARG A 82 -15.73 -8.88 -11.03
N LYS A 83 -15.56 -7.64 -11.51
CA LYS A 83 -16.05 -7.24 -12.85
C LYS A 83 -15.48 -8.10 -13.98
N GLU A 84 -14.24 -8.58 -13.84
CA GLU A 84 -13.61 -9.45 -14.84
C GLU A 84 -14.17 -10.88 -14.76
N ILE A 85 -14.45 -11.39 -13.56
CA ILE A 85 -15.15 -12.68 -13.39
C ILE A 85 -16.51 -12.64 -14.08
N ASP A 86 -17.33 -11.63 -13.78
CA ASP A 86 -18.69 -11.53 -14.33
C ASP A 86 -18.68 -11.53 -15.86
N LYS A 87 -17.73 -10.81 -16.47
CA LYS A 87 -17.55 -10.79 -17.93
C LYS A 87 -17.16 -12.15 -18.51
N ARG A 88 -16.30 -12.89 -17.83
CA ARG A 88 -15.85 -14.22 -18.29
C ARG A 88 -16.93 -15.26 -18.12
N THR A 89 -17.70 -15.21 -17.04
CA THR A 89 -18.83 -16.12 -16.79
C THR A 89 -19.99 -15.84 -17.74
N ALA A 90 -20.27 -14.58 -18.09
CA ALA A 90 -21.30 -14.23 -19.06
C ALA A 90 -20.92 -14.52 -20.52
N ALA A 91 -19.65 -14.82 -20.80
CA ALA A 91 -19.15 -15.17 -22.14
C ALA A 91 -19.07 -16.69 -22.38
N LEU A 92 -19.41 -17.50 -21.37
CA LEU A 92 -19.52 -18.96 -21.41
C LEU A 92 -21.00 -19.35 -21.50
#